data_AF-A0A0A9XJQ6-F1
#
_entry.id   AF-A0A0A9XJQ6-F1
#
_cell.length_a   1.000
_cell.length_b   1.000
_cell.length_c   1.000
_cell.angle_alpha   90.00
_cell.angle_beta   90.00
_cell.angle_gamma   90.00
#
_symmetry.space_group_name_H-M   'P 1'
#
loop_
_entity.id
_entity.type
_entity.pdbx_description
1 polymer ?
#
loop_
_entity_poly.entity_id
_entity_poly.type
_entity_poly.pdbx_seq_one_letter_code
_entity_poly.pdbx_strand_id
1 'polypeptide(L)'
;MWLIVPVLLFSSSLVASKVFTACELAQKLNDRFTDQITKGLASREEVSKYYTDIPLLVCIAGYHNFSTSNVVVTDDRVAHNGIFGIVPHDLKGDPALLLDDNIDLDVKTFLEKVLYVAGSLYRNENNRNFYDKLCTYPEVEYVSCYLNNYVFGRYRVPIPLNPNLLYKTYQNRTIEVPW
;
A
#
# COMPACT_ATOMS: atom_id res chain seq x y z
N MET A 1 22.08 -22.26 -52.51
CA MET A 1 22.38 -22.35 -51.06
C MET A 1 21.44 -21.39 -50.35
N TRP A 2 20.35 -21.87 -49.76
CA TRP A 2 19.31 -21.03 -49.17
C TRP A 2 19.67 -20.74 -47.70
N LEU A 3 19.91 -19.47 -47.38
CA LEU A 3 20.13 -19.00 -46.02
C LEU A 3 18.79 -18.93 -45.29
N ILE A 4 18.61 -19.84 -44.33
CA ILE A 4 17.53 -19.75 -43.34
C ILE A 4 17.97 -18.69 -42.32
N VAL A 5 17.33 -17.53 -42.33
CA VAL A 5 17.49 -16.52 -41.27
C VAL A 5 16.57 -16.92 -40.12
N PRO A 6 17.09 -17.29 -38.94
CA PRO A 6 16.24 -17.55 -37.79
C PRO A 6 15.73 -16.22 -37.25
N VAL A 7 14.43 -15.97 -37.42
CA VAL A 7 13.72 -14.88 -36.74
C VAL A 7 13.68 -15.24 -35.26
N LEU A 8 14.56 -14.64 -34.47
CA LEU A 8 14.50 -14.66 -33.02
C LEU A 8 13.24 -13.89 -32.60
N LEU A 9 12.15 -14.62 -32.38
CA LEU A 9 10.98 -14.12 -31.68
C LEU A 9 11.39 -13.87 -30.22
N PHE A 10 11.80 -12.63 -29.92
CA PHE A 10 11.87 -12.15 -28.55
C PHE A 10 10.43 -12.06 -28.03
N SER A 11 9.96 -13.14 -27.41
CA SER A 11 8.79 -13.11 -26.55
C SER A 11 9.13 -12.30 -25.30
N SER A 12 8.95 -10.98 -25.39
CA SER A 12 8.89 -10.12 -24.21
C SER A 12 7.61 -10.48 -23.45
N SER A 13 7.73 -11.34 -22.44
CA SER A 13 6.70 -11.49 -21.42
C SER A 13 6.55 -10.13 -20.73
N LEU A 14 5.57 -9.36 -21.17
CA LEU A 14 5.03 -8.23 -20.41
C LEU A 14 4.53 -8.83 -19.09
N VAL A 15 5.34 -8.71 -18.03
CA VAL A 15 4.88 -8.95 -16.67
C VAL A 15 3.90 -7.82 -16.38
N ALA A 16 2.62 -8.08 -16.62
CA ALA A 16 1.56 -7.12 -16.34
C ALA A 16 1.46 -6.98 -14.82
N SER A 17 1.87 -5.83 -14.28
CA SER A 17 1.67 -5.51 -12.87
C SER A 17 0.19 -5.37 -12.56
N LYS A 18 -0.22 -5.86 -11.39
CA LYS A 18 -1.56 -5.64 -10.87
C LYS A 18 -1.75 -4.19 -10.39
N VAL A 19 -2.82 -3.57 -10.89
CA VAL A 19 -3.35 -2.30 -10.37
C VAL A 19 -4.72 -2.58 -9.79
N PHE A 20 -4.92 -2.29 -8.50
CA PHE A 20 -6.21 -2.46 -7.85
C PHE A 20 -7.09 -1.23 -8.06
N THR A 21 -8.40 -1.42 -8.12
CA THR A 21 -9.33 -0.33 -7.76
C THR A 21 -9.40 -0.18 -6.24
N ALA A 22 -9.83 0.99 -5.76
CA ALA A 22 -9.97 1.24 -4.32
C ALA A 22 -10.88 0.22 -3.61
N CYS A 23 -11.99 -0.18 -4.26
CA CYS A 23 -12.91 -1.15 -3.68
C CYS A 23 -12.41 -2.59 -3.74
N GLU A 24 -11.71 -2.98 -4.81
CA GLU A 24 -11.06 -4.31 -4.86
C GLU A 24 -9.99 -4.44 -3.77
N LEU A 25 -9.20 -3.39 -3.52
CA LEU A 25 -8.22 -3.39 -2.45
C LEU A 25 -8.89 -3.46 -1.07
N ALA A 26 -9.95 -2.68 -0.86
CA ALA A 26 -10.71 -2.71 0.40
C ALA A 26 -11.28 -4.10 0.70
N GLN A 27 -11.85 -4.76 -0.32
CA GLN A 27 -12.35 -6.14 -0.23
C GLN A 27 -11.22 -7.12 0.06
N LYS A 28 -10.10 -7.04 -0.67
CA LYS A 28 -8.93 -7.91 -0.47
C LYS A 28 -8.37 -7.80 0.95
N LEU A 29 -8.30 -6.59 1.50
CA LEU A 29 -7.87 -6.35 2.88
C LEU A 29 -8.87 -6.92 3.90
N ASN A 30 -10.17 -6.71 3.69
CA ASN A 30 -11.23 -7.27 4.52
C ASN A 30 -11.14 -8.81 4.57
N ASP A 31 -10.98 -9.45 3.41
CA ASP A 31 -10.91 -10.90 3.30
C ASP A 31 -9.65 -11.45 3.97
N ARG A 32 -8.50 -10.79 3.78
CA ARG A 32 -7.24 -11.14 4.45
C ARG A 32 -7.37 -11.11 5.97
N PHE A 33 -7.94 -10.04 6.53
CA PHE A 33 -8.12 -9.94 7.98
C PHE A 33 -9.13 -10.95 8.50
N THR A 34 -10.20 -11.23 7.75
CA THR A 34 -11.16 -12.29 8.08
C THR A 34 -10.47 -13.65 8.14
N ASP A 35 -9.63 -13.96 7.14
CA ASP A 35 -8.90 -15.21 7.02
C ASP A 35 -7.90 -15.43 8.17
N GLN A 36 -7.24 -14.37 8.64
CA GLN A 36 -6.33 -14.45 9.80
C GLN A 36 -7.07 -14.88 11.08
N ILE A 37 -8.30 -14.38 11.30
CA ILE A 37 -9.13 -14.79 12.44
C ILE A 37 -9.60 -16.22 12.29
N THR A 38 -10.15 -16.59 11.13
CA THR A 38 -10.76 -17.91 10.91
C THR A 38 -9.73 -19.04 10.99
N LYS A 39 -8.49 -18.78 10.58
CA LYS A 39 -7.37 -19.73 10.67
C LYS A 39 -6.65 -19.71 12.02
N GLY A 40 -7.05 -18.85 12.97
CA GLY A 40 -6.40 -18.73 14.27
C GLY A 40 -4.94 -18.24 14.20
N LEU A 41 -4.60 -17.49 13.14
CA LEU A 41 -3.25 -16.98 12.89
C LEU A 41 -2.95 -15.67 13.62
N ALA A 42 -3.99 -15.00 14.13
CA ALA A 42 -3.88 -13.79 14.93
C ALA A 42 -5.01 -13.75 15.97
N SER A 43 -4.78 -13.07 17.09
CA SER A 43 -5.82 -12.86 18.09
C SER A 43 -6.92 -11.94 17.55
N ARG A 44 -8.14 -12.08 18.07
CA ARG A 44 -9.27 -11.20 17.68
C ARG A 44 -8.95 -9.72 17.94
N GLU A 45 -8.19 -9.43 18.99
CA GLU A 45 -7.76 -8.08 19.35
C GLU A 45 -6.79 -7.51 18.30
N GLU A 46 -5.80 -8.30 17.87
CA GLU A 46 -4.85 -7.90 16.83
C GLU A 46 -5.50 -7.66 15.48
N VAL A 47 -6.52 -8.44 15.13
CA VAL A 47 -7.20 -8.25 13.84
C VAL A 47 -8.23 -7.12 13.90
N SER A 48 -8.91 -6.93 15.04
CA SER A 48 -9.88 -5.83 15.21
C SER A 48 -9.25 -4.47 14.95
N LYS A 49 -7.99 -4.25 15.33
CA LYS A 49 -7.30 -2.99 15.03
C LYS A 49 -7.05 -2.82 13.52
N TYR A 50 -6.68 -3.88 12.80
CA TYR A 50 -6.41 -3.81 11.36
C TYR A 50 -7.66 -3.53 10.51
N TYR A 51 -8.84 -3.99 10.94
CA TYR A 51 -10.09 -3.60 10.28
C TYR A 51 -10.32 -2.08 10.28
N THR A 52 -9.88 -1.38 11.33
CA THR A 52 -10.00 0.09 11.41
C THR A 52 -9.01 0.81 10.51
N ASP A 53 -8.01 0.10 9.98
CA ASP A 53 -6.95 0.68 9.14
C ASP A 53 -7.20 0.50 7.65
N ILE A 54 -8.15 -0.35 7.24
CA ILE A 54 -8.46 -0.57 5.81
C ILE A 54 -8.66 0.75 5.04
N PRO A 55 -9.44 1.75 5.51
CA PRO A 55 -9.61 2.99 4.74
C PRO A 55 -8.30 3.77 4.59
N LEU A 56 -7.48 3.79 5.64
CA LEU A 56 -6.17 4.43 5.62
C LEU A 56 -5.22 3.72 4.65
N LEU A 57 -5.15 2.39 4.70
CA LEU A 57 -4.35 1.57 3.79
C LEU A 57 -4.77 1.78 2.33
N VAL A 58 -6.07 1.84 2.04
CA VAL A 58 -6.58 2.11 0.69
C VAL A 58 -6.17 3.49 0.20
N CYS A 59 -6.27 4.52 1.05
CA CYS A 59 -5.82 5.86 0.67
C CYS A 59 -4.32 5.94 0.41
N ILE A 60 -3.50 5.33 1.28
CA ILE A 60 -2.04 5.26 1.10
C ILE A 60 -1.72 4.57 -0.22
N ALA A 61 -2.38 3.46 -0.54
CA ALA A 61 -2.24 2.81 -1.83
C ALA A 61 -2.62 3.72 -3.02
N GLY A 62 -3.62 4.59 -2.84
CA GLY A 62 -3.98 5.59 -3.84
C GLY A 62 -2.86 6.58 -4.17
N TYR A 63 -2.03 6.96 -3.19
CA TYR A 63 -0.83 7.78 -3.45
C TYR A 63 0.24 7.03 -4.25
N HIS A 64 0.17 5.70 -4.26
CA HIS A 64 1.02 4.80 -5.05
C HIS A 64 0.29 4.25 -6.29
N ASN A 65 -0.75 4.95 -6.75
CA ASN A 65 -1.57 4.58 -7.92
C ASN A 65 -2.18 3.18 -7.85
N PHE A 66 -2.35 2.63 -6.65
CA PHE A 66 -2.85 1.27 -6.39
C PHE A 66 -2.06 0.15 -7.09
N SER A 67 -0.83 0.42 -7.53
CA SER A 67 -0.02 -0.52 -8.32
C SER A 67 0.90 -1.34 -7.42
N THR A 68 0.90 -2.66 -7.63
CA THR A 68 1.78 -3.58 -6.92
C THR A 68 3.24 -3.46 -7.32
N SER A 69 3.54 -2.94 -8.52
CA SER A 69 4.91 -2.76 -8.99
C SER A 69 5.35 -1.30 -9.00
N ASN A 70 4.67 -0.43 -8.25
CA ASN A 70 5.04 0.98 -8.19
C ASN A 70 6.44 1.13 -7.58
N VAL A 71 7.28 1.93 -8.22
CA VAL A 71 8.60 2.29 -7.70
C VAL A 71 8.77 3.78 -7.87
N VAL A 72 8.94 4.49 -6.74
CA VAL A 72 9.23 5.92 -6.75
C VAL A 72 10.52 6.15 -5.99
N VAL A 73 11.42 6.92 -6.59
CA VAL A 73 12.68 7.33 -5.96
C VAL A 73 12.58 8.80 -5.61
N THR A 74 12.70 9.11 -4.32
CA THR A 74 12.70 10.47 -3.79
C THR A 74 14.05 11.17 -4.01
N ASP A 75 14.10 12.49 -3.80
CA ASP A 75 15.31 13.29 -4.07
C ASP A 75 16.50 12.90 -3.18
N ASP A 76 16.23 12.35 -1.98
CA ASP A 76 17.23 11.76 -1.08
C ASP A 76 17.68 10.34 -1.49
N ARG A 77 17.30 9.90 -2.70
CA ARG A 77 17.64 8.61 -3.33
C ARG A 77 17.08 7.40 -2.59
N VAL A 78 16.02 7.58 -1.82
CA VAL A 78 15.31 6.48 -1.17
C VAL A 78 14.27 5.92 -2.14
N ALA A 79 14.33 4.62 -2.39
CA ALA A 79 13.34 3.91 -3.20
C ALA A 79 12.15 3.48 -2.34
N HIS A 80 10.95 3.78 -2.81
CA HIS A 80 9.67 3.39 -2.22
C HIS A 80 8.98 2.41 -3.17
N ASN A 81 8.80 1.18 -2.70
CA ASN A 81 8.37 0.06 -3.51
C ASN A 81 6.95 -0.42 -3.17
N GLY A 82 6.26 -0.89 -4.19
CA GLY A 82 5.01 -1.59 -4.07
C GLY A 82 3.83 -0.70 -3.76
N ILE A 83 2.73 -1.36 -3.44
CA ILE A 83 1.42 -0.72 -3.27
C ILE A 83 1.36 0.25 -2.08
N PHE A 84 2.29 0.14 -1.12
CA PHE A 84 2.37 1.05 0.03
C PHE A 84 3.67 1.87 0.10
N GLY A 85 4.50 1.86 -0.94
CA GLY A 85 5.74 2.63 -0.96
C GLY A 85 6.72 2.27 0.16
N ILE A 86 6.85 0.97 0.45
CA ILE A 86 7.72 0.43 1.49
C ILE A 86 9.17 0.62 1.08
N VAL A 87 10.02 1.05 2.01
CA VAL A 87 11.45 1.17 1.73
C VAL A 87 12.09 -0.22 1.80
N PRO A 88 12.83 -0.69 0.78
CA PRO A 88 13.38 -2.06 0.74
C PRO A 88 14.19 -2.47 1.97
N HIS A 89 14.87 -1.53 2.63
CA HIS A 89 15.66 -1.83 3.84
C HIS A 89 14.80 -2.25 5.04
N ASP A 90 13.50 -1.96 5.04
CA ASP A 90 12.56 -2.39 6.08
C ASP A 90 12.22 -3.87 5.98
N LEU A 91 12.49 -4.50 4.82
CA LEU A 91 12.23 -5.91 4.58
C LEU A 91 13.42 -6.78 4.98
N LYS A 92 13.16 -7.76 5.85
CA LYS A 92 14.08 -8.88 6.10
C LYS A 92 13.85 -9.96 5.04
N GLY A 93 14.35 -9.76 3.81
CA GLY A 93 14.14 -10.72 2.73
C GLY A 93 14.45 -10.14 1.35
N ASP A 94 13.96 -10.83 0.32
CA ASP A 94 14.07 -10.39 -1.07
C ASP A 94 13.14 -9.20 -1.35
N PRO A 95 13.67 -8.00 -1.65
CA PRO A 95 12.86 -6.82 -1.97
C PRO A 95 11.95 -6.97 -3.18
N ALA A 96 12.22 -7.95 -4.07
CA ALA A 96 11.36 -8.23 -5.21
C ALA A 96 9.95 -8.68 -4.79
N LEU A 97 9.80 -9.21 -3.57
CA LEU A 97 8.51 -9.60 -3.00
C LEU A 97 7.60 -8.40 -2.70
N LEU A 98 8.12 -7.17 -2.66
CA LEU A 98 7.31 -5.95 -2.56
C LEU A 98 6.75 -5.49 -3.91
N LEU A 99 7.13 -6.16 -5.00
CA LEU A 99 6.75 -5.81 -6.37
C LEU A 99 5.93 -6.90 -7.05
N ASP A 100 5.56 -7.95 -6.31
CA ASP A 100 4.72 -9.03 -6.81
C ASP A 100 3.22 -8.71 -6.62
N ASP A 101 2.34 -9.51 -7.23
CA ASP A 101 0.89 -9.27 -7.13
C ASP A 101 0.27 -9.73 -5.79
N ASN A 102 1.06 -10.34 -4.91
CA ASN A 102 0.66 -10.83 -3.60
C ASN A 102 1.02 -9.85 -2.48
N ILE A 103 0.09 -8.94 -2.22
CA ILE A 103 0.23 -7.88 -1.21
C ILE A 103 0.25 -8.35 0.26
N ASP A 104 0.22 -9.65 0.56
CA ASP A 104 0.14 -10.13 1.95
C ASP A 104 1.37 -9.73 2.78
N LEU A 105 2.55 -9.76 2.16
CA LEU A 105 3.81 -9.32 2.77
C LEU A 105 3.82 -7.80 2.92
N ASP A 106 3.38 -7.06 1.91
CA ASP A 106 3.31 -5.61 1.88
C ASP A 106 2.44 -5.09 3.02
N VAL A 107 1.21 -5.61 3.14
CA VAL A 107 0.28 -5.19 4.18
C VAL A 107 0.86 -5.49 5.56
N LYS A 108 1.48 -6.66 5.76
CA LYS A 108 2.11 -7.02 7.04
C LYS A 108 3.25 -6.06 7.38
N THR A 109 4.17 -5.87 6.43
CA THR A 109 5.34 -5.01 6.59
C THR A 109 4.92 -3.58 6.90
N PHE A 110 3.97 -3.02 6.14
CA PHE A 110 3.50 -1.66 6.35
C PHE A 110 2.83 -1.48 7.71
N LEU A 111 1.98 -2.42 8.13
CA LEU A 111 1.36 -2.37 9.45
C LEU A 111 2.40 -2.43 10.57
N GLU A 112 3.32 -3.40 10.53
CA GLU A 112 4.29 -3.66 11.62
C GLU A 112 5.45 -2.65 11.67
N LYS A 113 5.81 -2.05 10.54
CA LYS A 113 6.96 -1.12 10.44
C LYS A 113 6.55 0.34 10.41
N VAL A 114 5.38 0.64 9.85
CA VAL A 114 4.97 2.02 9.59
C VAL A 114 3.85 2.44 10.52
N LEU A 115 2.73 1.71 10.60
CA LEU A 115 1.55 2.15 11.35
C LEU A 115 1.56 1.77 12.84
N TYR A 116 2.31 0.74 13.23
CA TYR A 116 2.41 0.25 14.60
C TYR A 116 3.85 0.19 15.09
N VAL A 117 4.02 0.22 16.41
CA VAL A 117 5.30 -0.11 17.04
C VAL A 117 5.49 -1.62 16.97
N ALA A 118 6.59 -2.05 16.35
CA ALA A 118 6.88 -3.45 16.08
C ALA A 118 6.72 -4.34 17.33
N GLY A 119 5.99 -5.45 17.18
CA GLY A 119 5.72 -6.39 18.28
C GLY A 119 4.71 -5.89 19.33
N SER A 120 3.94 -4.85 19.04
CA SER A 120 2.98 -4.28 20.00
C SER A 120 1.61 -3.95 19.38
N LEU A 121 0.65 -3.62 20.25
CA LEU A 121 -0.67 -3.09 19.87
C LEU A 121 -0.67 -1.56 19.73
N TYR A 122 0.43 -0.88 20.09
CA TYR A 122 0.52 0.58 20.07
C TYR A 122 0.76 1.11 18.66
N ARG A 123 -0.01 2.14 18.30
CA ARG A 123 0.13 2.84 17.03
C ARG A 123 1.41 3.67 17.04
N ASN A 124 2.07 3.76 15.89
CA ASN A 124 3.08 4.77 15.67
C ASN A 124 2.38 6.10 15.36
N GLU A 125 2.10 6.88 16.41
CA GLU A 125 1.32 8.12 16.31
C GLU A 125 1.93 9.14 15.34
N ASN A 126 3.26 9.19 15.19
CA ASN A 126 3.90 10.11 14.25
C ASN A 126 3.54 9.78 12.80
N ASN A 127 3.73 8.52 12.42
CA ASN A 127 3.42 8.06 11.07
C ASN A 127 1.91 8.06 10.81
N ARG A 128 1.13 7.62 11.80
CA ARG A 128 -0.34 7.60 11.74
C ARG A 128 -0.88 9.00 11.47
N ASN A 129 -0.50 9.98 12.29
CA ASN A 129 -0.97 11.36 12.15
C ASN A 129 -0.55 12.01 10.82
N PHE A 130 0.61 11.63 10.28
CA PHE A 130 1.03 12.06 8.95
C PHE A 130 0.06 11.55 7.87
N TYR A 131 -0.22 10.24 7.83
CA TYR A 131 -1.11 9.68 6.84
C TYR A 131 -2.58 10.08 7.05
N ASP A 132 -3.06 10.19 8.30
CA ASP A 132 -4.42 10.62 8.58
C ASP A 132 -4.69 12.05 8.06
N LYS A 133 -3.69 12.94 8.12
CA LYS A 133 -3.77 14.29 7.53
C LYS A 133 -3.84 14.27 6.01
N LEU A 134 -3.09 13.38 5.36
CA LEU A 134 -3.12 13.21 3.91
C LEU A 134 -4.43 12.54 3.46
N CYS A 135 -4.95 11.62 4.26
CA CYS A 135 -6.10 10.79 3.92
C CYS A 135 -7.45 11.34 4.40
N THR A 136 -7.55 12.66 4.52
CA THR A 136 -8.78 13.37 4.91
C THR A 136 -9.02 14.59 4.03
N TYR A 137 -10.23 15.15 4.10
CA TYR A 137 -10.60 16.35 3.36
C TYR A 137 -9.67 17.54 3.71
N PRO A 138 -9.22 18.36 2.73
CA PRO A 138 -9.66 18.43 1.33
C PRO A 138 -8.86 17.58 0.34
N GLU A 139 -7.93 16.74 0.78
CA GLU A 139 -6.96 16.08 -0.10
C GLU A 139 -7.50 14.79 -0.76
N VAL A 140 -8.68 14.34 -0.35
CA VAL A 140 -9.29 13.08 -0.79
C VAL A 140 -10.75 13.26 -1.19
N GLU A 141 -11.20 12.40 -2.09
CA GLU A 141 -12.62 12.08 -2.26
C GLU A 141 -12.96 10.75 -1.58
N TYR A 142 -14.23 10.55 -1.22
CA TYR A 142 -14.68 9.31 -0.58
C TYR A 142 -15.53 8.48 -1.53
N VAL A 143 -15.07 7.26 -1.81
CA VAL A 143 -15.82 6.26 -2.57
C VAL A 143 -16.49 5.29 -1.60
N SER A 144 -17.72 4.89 -1.91
CA SER A 144 -18.44 3.88 -1.11
C SER A 144 -18.22 2.50 -1.71
N CYS A 145 -17.58 1.62 -0.93
CA CYS A 145 -17.32 0.25 -1.33
C CYS A 145 -18.26 -0.73 -0.64
N TYR A 146 -18.51 -1.84 -1.33
CA TYR A 146 -19.13 -3.02 -0.76
C TYR A 146 -18.02 -3.95 -0.28
N LEU A 147 -18.02 -4.37 0.99
CA LEU A 147 -17.01 -5.29 1.51
C LEU A 147 -17.47 -6.75 1.50
N ASN A 148 -18.68 -7.02 2.01
CA ASN A 148 -19.26 -8.36 2.10
C ASN A 148 -20.77 -8.26 2.39
N ASN A 149 -21.46 -9.40 2.41
CA ASN A 149 -22.92 -9.49 2.56
C ASN A 149 -23.45 -8.91 3.89
N TYR A 150 -22.57 -8.70 4.89
CA TYR A 150 -22.92 -8.17 6.21
C TYR A 150 -22.62 -6.67 6.34
N VAL A 151 -21.85 -6.10 5.42
CA VAL A 151 -21.56 -4.67 5.34
C VAL A 151 -22.50 -4.04 4.32
N PHE A 152 -23.73 -3.77 4.74
CA PHE A 152 -24.70 -3.03 3.94
C PHE A 152 -24.23 -1.57 3.79
N GLY A 153 -24.02 -1.13 2.55
CA GLY A 153 -23.79 0.24 2.08
C GLY A 153 -23.18 1.27 3.04
N ARG A 154 -22.07 1.91 2.60
CA ARG A 154 -21.32 3.05 3.19
C ARG A 154 -19.96 2.70 3.81
N TYR A 155 -19.30 1.62 3.38
CA TYR A 155 -17.88 1.50 3.69
C TYR A 155 -17.09 2.52 2.87
N ARG A 156 -16.85 3.70 3.45
CA ARG A 156 -16.22 4.82 2.76
C ARG A 156 -14.72 4.68 2.79
N VAL A 157 -14.10 4.65 1.62
CA VAL A 157 -12.65 4.67 1.47
C VAL A 157 -12.22 6.02 0.89
N PRO A 158 -11.24 6.71 1.49
CA PRO A 158 -10.64 7.90 0.92
C PRO A 158 -9.74 7.54 -0.27
N ILE A 159 -9.81 8.33 -1.34
CA ILE A 159 -8.94 8.24 -2.52
C ILE A 159 -8.28 9.61 -2.71
N PRO A 160 -6.94 9.68 -2.82
CA PRO A 160 -6.25 10.94 -3.05
C PRO A 160 -6.68 11.64 -4.34
N LEU A 161 -7.00 12.93 -4.24
CA LEU A 161 -7.26 13.78 -5.41
C LEU A 161 -5.97 14.12 -6.17
N ASN A 162 -4.83 14.10 -5.47
CA ASN A 162 -3.51 14.39 -6.02
C ASN A 162 -2.47 13.39 -5.49
N PRO A 163 -2.20 12.29 -6.24
CA PRO A 163 -1.23 11.27 -5.84
C PRO A 163 0.20 11.81 -5.62
N ASN A 164 0.56 12.93 -6.26
CA ASN A 164 1.89 13.52 -6.11
C ASN A 164 2.07 14.27 -4.78
N LEU A 165 1.01 14.52 -4.01
CA LEU A 165 1.10 15.25 -2.74
C LEU A 165 2.01 14.52 -1.74
N LEU A 166 1.90 13.20 -1.63
CA LEU A 166 2.73 12.39 -0.73
C LEU A 166 4.24 12.65 -0.97
N TYR A 167 4.67 12.59 -2.23
CA TYR A 167 6.06 12.79 -2.61
C TYR A 167 6.53 14.23 -2.45
N LYS A 168 5.66 15.20 -2.75
CA LYS A 168 5.95 16.61 -2.43
C LYS A 168 6.15 16.82 -0.94
N THR A 169 5.38 16.14 -0.09
CA THR A 169 5.56 16.26 1.36
C THR A 169 6.86 15.61 1.83
N TYR A 170 7.30 14.50 1.21
CA TYR A 170 8.63 13.93 1.46
C TYR A 170 9.77 14.87 1.04
N GLN A 171 9.61 15.51 -0.12
CA GLN A 171 10.62 16.40 -0.73
C GLN A 171 10.62 17.81 -0.14
N ASN A 172 9.53 18.26 0.50
CA ASN A 172 9.44 19.57 1.14
C ASN A 172 10.17 19.63 2.49
N ARG A 173 11.33 18.97 2.60
CA ARG A 173 12.38 19.42 3.52
C ARG A 173 12.94 20.73 2.97
N THR A 174 12.14 21.80 2.98
CA THR A 174 12.70 23.14 3.09
C THR A 174 13.54 23.14 4.36
N ILE A 175 14.85 23.14 4.17
CA ILE A 175 15.80 23.64 5.15
C ILE A 175 15.43 25.11 5.36
N GLU A 176 14.64 25.41 6.40
CA GLU A 176 14.58 26.73 7.03
C GLU A 176 14.49 26.56 8.57
N VAL A 177 15.69 26.58 9.16
CA VAL A 177 16.18 27.12 10.47
C VAL A 177 15.29 28.24 11.07
N PRO A 178 15.25 28.57 12.40
CA PRO A 178 16.34 28.50 13.40
C PRO A 178 15.95 28.17 14.87
N TRP A 179 16.91 27.65 15.65
CA TRP A 179 17.20 28.10 17.02
C TRP A 179 18.71 28.05 17.21
#